data_AF-A0AAN5YWP5-F1
#
_entry.id   AF-A0AAN5YWP5-F1
#
_cell.length_a   1.000
_cell.length_b   1.000
_cell.length_c   1.000
_cell.angle_alpha   90.00
_cell.angle_beta   90.00
_cell.angle_gamma   90.00
#
_symmetry.space_group_name_H-M   'P 1'
#
loop_
_entity.id
_entity.type
_entity.pdbx_description
1 polymer ?
#
loop_
_entity_poly.entity_id
_entity_poly.type
_entity_poly.pdbx_seq_one_letter_code
_entity_poly.pdbx_strand_id
1 'polypeptide(L)'
;MALSRPNVRALPRQFLIIHRNSSTNTFATQDNTQRQPKNGPLSGITVRSRHQNLGPQDFSEKHPSLIVCNISGYRPDGPYRDKKAYELLIQSEARLLSVAGTAIEPAKVGISIADICAGSYAYSSILAALFGRQKDPDRRGRIIDISMLESMAEWMEFPMYYTHGDQPGPTPAAKMGYVFEMVLEKPEMAVDERFCDNSLRVKHRDALRETICKVFAAYSAEGILRRLDEAGIANASVNDMQGVWNLHPQLRARQRRTQIQTSAGTVPALFPPEVGPASPIQSMSAFAVAQLAIYSVLVCPAVYLTLCHHRRGLLGWGYLLAFCILRITGGALSIHSSGSGVKIISSVGISPMLLALDGILHEARVYRKRNLNKRLEYAFMAFVHVVVATGVAMVGTGAGGLAGKNHKASDQTNLDVGMALLEASWAILTIWALWTLKDCSEKTISGVKEGKMVDLTLTREDSASQCAIGSANALNASSSTACS
;
A
#
# COMPACT_ATOMS: atom_id res chain seq x y z
N MET A 1 33.33 -6.89 -32.33
CA MET A 1 32.37 -7.76 -31.61
C MET A 1 32.61 -7.58 -30.12
N ALA A 2 31.94 -6.61 -29.50
CA ALA A 2 32.03 -6.35 -28.06
C ALA A 2 30.86 -7.05 -27.37
N LEU A 3 31.19 -7.92 -26.42
CA LEU A 3 30.27 -8.72 -25.61
C LEU A 3 29.24 -7.81 -24.90
N SER A 4 27.97 -8.02 -25.24
CA SER A 4 26.82 -7.46 -24.55
C SER A 4 26.80 -7.91 -23.08
N ARG A 5 26.71 -6.94 -22.17
CA ARG A 5 26.47 -7.21 -20.74
C ARG A 5 25.14 -7.96 -20.58
N PRO A 6 25.05 -8.93 -19.66
CA PRO A 6 23.93 -9.86 -19.60
C PRO A 6 22.63 -9.14 -19.21
N ASN A 7 21.57 -9.51 -19.92
CA ASN A 7 20.17 -9.20 -19.65
C ASN A 7 19.86 -9.11 -18.16
N VAL A 8 19.14 -8.05 -17.77
CA VAL A 8 18.41 -7.97 -16.50
C VAL A 8 17.57 -9.25 -16.38
N ARG A 9 18.01 -10.21 -15.56
CA ARG A 9 17.25 -11.43 -15.29
C ARG A 9 15.88 -10.98 -14.79
N ALA A 10 14.82 -11.43 -15.45
CA ALA A 10 13.47 -11.30 -14.93
C ALA A 10 13.48 -11.71 -13.45
N LEU A 11 12.87 -10.88 -12.60
CA LEU A 11 12.83 -11.16 -11.16
C LEU A 11 12.27 -12.58 -10.93
N PRO A 12 12.85 -13.37 -10.01
CA PRO A 12 12.34 -14.70 -9.72
C PRO A 12 10.85 -14.64 -9.39
N ARG A 13 10.04 -15.55 -9.93
CA ARG A 13 8.58 -15.59 -9.72
C ARG A 13 8.20 -15.53 -8.22
N GLN A 14 9.03 -16.14 -7.36
CA GLN A 14 8.86 -16.11 -5.92
C GLN A 14 8.94 -14.69 -5.34
N PHE A 15 9.86 -13.85 -5.83
CA PHE A 15 9.98 -12.45 -5.43
C PHE A 15 8.73 -11.65 -5.83
N LEU A 16 8.23 -11.88 -7.05
CA LEU A 16 7.03 -11.21 -7.56
C LEU A 16 5.76 -11.56 -6.78
N ILE A 17 5.66 -12.79 -6.28
CA ILE A 17 4.51 -13.25 -5.49
C ILE A 17 4.49 -12.61 -4.10
N ILE A 18 5.64 -12.37 -3.48
CA ILE A 18 5.74 -11.89 -2.09
C ILE A 18 5.77 -10.36 -2.03
N HIS A 19 6.57 -9.71 -2.89
CA HIS A 19 6.84 -8.26 -2.84
C HIS A 19 5.88 -7.42 -3.69
N ARG A 20 4.59 -7.76 -3.63
CA ARG A 20 3.55 -7.09 -4.41
C ARG A 20 3.41 -5.64 -3.93
N ASN A 21 3.51 -4.69 -4.85
CA ASN A 21 3.37 -3.24 -4.58
C ASN A 21 4.38 -2.67 -3.55
N SER A 22 5.51 -3.34 -3.30
CA SER A 22 6.56 -2.78 -2.43
C SER A 22 7.48 -1.82 -3.19
N SER A 23 7.83 -0.68 -2.59
CA SER A 23 8.97 0.12 -3.03
C SER A 23 10.28 -0.58 -2.66
N THR A 24 11.25 -0.62 -3.57
CA THR A 24 12.56 -1.25 -3.34
C THR A 24 13.64 -0.18 -3.33
N ASN A 25 14.47 -0.17 -2.29
CA ASN A 25 15.68 0.65 -2.22
C ASN A 25 16.89 -0.27 -2.06
N THR A 26 17.94 -0.05 -2.83
CA THR A 26 19.17 -0.86 -2.79
C THR A 26 20.25 -0.13 -2.01
N PHE A 27 20.82 -0.77 -0.99
CA PHE A 27 21.93 -0.26 -0.21
C PHE A 27 23.07 -1.28 -0.18
N ALA A 28 24.32 -0.82 -0.31
CA ALA A 28 25.49 -1.69 -0.18
C ALA A 28 25.71 -2.02 1.31
N THR A 29 25.80 -3.31 1.65
CA THR A 29 25.85 -3.79 3.04
C THR A 29 27.16 -3.50 3.78
N GLN A 30 28.21 -3.07 3.09
CA GLN A 30 29.53 -2.82 3.68
C GLN A 30 29.67 -1.46 4.39
N ASP A 31 28.73 -0.53 4.18
CA ASP A 31 28.78 0.80 4.80
C ASP A 31 27.64 0.96 5.83
N ASN A 32 27.99 0.85 7.12
CA ASN A 32 27.03 0.97 8.24
C ASN A 32 26.41 2.37 8.35
N THR A 33 26.99 3.39 7.70
CA THR A 33 26.51 4.77 7.79
C THR A 33 25.25 5.04 6.95
N GLN A 34 24.97 4.21 5.94
CA GLN A 34 23.83 4.39 5.03
C GLN A 34 22.55 3.65 5.49
N ARG A 35 22.58 2.94 6.62
CA ARG A 35 21.45 2.15 7.16
C ARG A 35 20.55 2.93 8.12
N GLN A 36 20.72 4.24 8.21
CA GLN A 36 19.86 5.09 9.02
C GLN A 36 18.53 5.28 8.28
N PRO A 37 17.37 4.96 8.88
CA PRO A 37 16.10 5.39 8.34
C PRO A 37 16.13 6.91 8.19
N LYS A 38 15.79 7.43 7.00
CA LYS A 38 15.87 8.87 6.70
C LYS A 38 15.15 9.68 7.80
N ASN A 39 15.86 10.67 8.35
CA ASN A 39 15.44 11.54 9.44
C ASN A 39 13.96 11.96 9.35
N GLY A 40 13.14 11.36 10.20
CA GLY A 40 11.73 11.66 10.40
C GLY A 40 11.22 10.85 11.61
N PRO A 41 10.14 11.26 12.29
CA PRO A 41 9.60 10.51 13.42
C PRO A 41 9.16 9.11 12.96
N LEU A 42 9.96 8.08 13.26
CA LEU A 42 9.72 6.70 12.86
C LEU A 42 8.67 6.04 13.75
N SER A 43 7.40 6.30 13.46
CA SER A 43 6.26 5.48 13.91
C SER A 43 6.12 4.18 13.09
N GLY A 44 7.19 3.73 12.44
CA GLY A 44 7.21 2.64 11.46
C GLY A 44 7.26 1.23 12.04
N ILE A 45 7.41 0.26 11.14
CA ILE A 45 7.61 -1.18 11.41
C ILE A 45 8.86 -1.59 10.65
N THR A 46 9.75 -2.35 11.29
CA THR A 46 10.93 -2.94 10.64
C THR A 46 10.90 -4.44 10.81
N VAL A 47 10.98 -5.18 9.70
CA VAL A 47 11.09 -6.65 9.68
C VAL A 47 12.45 -7.03 9.13
N ARG A 48 13.17 -7.92 9.80
CA ARG A 48 14.54 -8.30 9.41
C ARG A 48 14.89 -9.75 9.67
N SER A 49 15.84 -10.24 8.87
CA SER A 49 16.58 -11.48 9.15
C SER A 49 17.83 -11.15 9.97
N ARG A 50 18.09 -11.95 11.01
CA ARG A 50 19.13 -11.73 12.04
C ARG A 50 20.58 -11.76 11.53
N HIS A 51 20.85 -12.27 10.33
CA HIS A 51 22.22 -12.25 9.77
C HIS A 51 22.81 -10.84 9.56
N GLN A 52 22.05 -9.78 9.84
CA GLN A 52 22.51 -8.40 9.81
C GLN A 52 22.91 -7.94 11.23
N ASN A 53 24.20 -7.69 11.46
CA ASN A 53 24.84 -7.25 12.72
C ASN A 53 24.33 -5.89 13.26
N LEU A 54 23.07 -5.79 13.66
CA LEU A 54 22.52 -4.61 14.32
C LEU A 54 21.75 -5.04 15.58
N GLY A 55 22.10 -4.50 16.74
CA GLY A 55 21.48 -4.87 18.01
C GLY A 55 20.00 -4.46 18.06
N PRO A 56 19.11 -5.25 18.70
CA PRO A 56 17.73 -4.82 18.95
C PRO A 56 17.64 -3.54 19.82
N GLN A 57 18.63 -3.33 20.70
CA GLN A 57 18.69 -2.22 21.66
C GLN A 57 19.00 -0.87 20.99
N ASP A 58 19.83 -0.88 19.94
CA ASP A 58 20.32 0.34 19.27
C ASP A 58 19.19 1.23 18.70
N PHE A 59 18.04 0.64 18.38
CA PHE A 59 16.91 1.35 17.79
C PHE A 59 15.85 1.76 18.81
N SER A 60 15.73 1.05 19.95
CA SER A 60 14.72 1.36 20.96
C SER A 60 15.01 2.69 21.67
N GLU A 61 16.29 3.05 21.82
CA GLU A 61 16.70 4.31 22.45
C GLU A 61 16.45 5.52 21.52
N LYS A 62 16.70 5.36 20.22
CA LYS A 62 16.56 6.45 19.22
C LYS A 62 15.14 6.57 18.68
N HIS A 63 14.39 5.46 18.64
CA HIS A 63 13.05 5.38 18.07
C HIS A 63 12.12 4.58 19.00
N PRO A 64 11.68 5.15 20.13
CA PRO A 64 10.92 4.42 21.16
C PRO A 64 9.56 3.90 20.68
N SER A 65 9.01 4.45 19.59
CA SER A 65 7.75 3.98 19.00
C SER A 65 7.94 2.89 17.95
N LEU A 66 9.16 2.55 17.54
CA LEU A 66 9.44 1.60 16.45
C LEU A 66 9.09 0.16 16.85
N ILE A 67 8.37 -0.55 15.99
CA ILE A 67 8.16 -2.00 16.13
C ILE A 67 9.24 -2.72 15.31
N VAL A 68 10.00 -3.59 15.97
CA VAL A 68 11.08 -4.38 15.35
C VAL A 68 10.69 -5.85 15.40
N CYS A 69 10.56 -6.49 14.24
CA CYS A 69 10.29 -7.92 14.13
C CYS A 69 11.51 -8.65 13.54
N ASN A 70 12.10 -9.52 14.34
CA ASN A 70 13.21 -10.38 13.96
C ASN A 70 12.66 -11.77 13.62
N ILE A 71 13.04 -12.31 12.46
CA ILE A 71 12.76 -13.70 12.11
C ILE A 71 14.09 -14.44 12.03
N SER A 72 14.16 -15.60 12.70
CA SER A 72 15.36 -16.44 12.77
C SER A 72 14.98 -17.92 12.85
N GLY A 73 15.93 -18.82 12.59
CA GLY A 73 15.70 -20.25 12.74
C GLY A 73 15.36 -20.66 14.18
N TYR A 74 16.30 -20.39 15.10
CA TYR A 74 16.31 -20.92 16.46
C TYR A 74 16.32 -19.85 17.56
N ARG A 75 15.92 -18.60 17.26
CA ARG A 75 15.96 -17.47 18.21
C ARG A 75 17.40 -17.06 18.63
N PRO A 76 17.58 -15.95 19.40
CA PRO A 76 18.89 -15.51 19.91
C PRO A 76 19.56 -16.45 20.90
N ASP A 77 18.76 -17.23 21.58
CA ASP A 77 19.09 -17.93 22.80
C ASP A 77 18.99 -19.44 22.61
N GLY A 78 19.33 -20.18 23.67
CA GLY A 78 19.39 -21.63 23.62
C GLY A 78 20.60 -22.19 22.86
N PRO A 79 20.64 -23.53 22.73
CA PRO A 79 21.82 -24.24 22.23
C PRO A 79 22.03 -24.10 20.72
N TYR A 80 20.97 -23.78 19.95
CA TYR A 80 21.01 -23.75 18.48
C TYR A 80 21.03 -22.33 17.89
N ARG A 81 21.20 -21.30 18.72
CA ARG A 81 21.22 -19.88 18.31
C ARG A 81 22.15 -19.56 17.13
N ASP A 82 23.28 -20.26 17.03
CA ASP A 82 24.31 -20.04 16.01
C ASP A 82 24.23 -21.04 14.83
N LYS A 83 23.28 -21.99 14.87
CA LYS A 83 23.09 -22.95 13.79
C LYS A 83 22.49 -22.29 12.55
N LYS A 84 22.94 -22.74 11.38
CA LYS A 84 22.29 -22.43 10.10
C LYS A 84 20.86 -22.98 10.10
N ALA A 85 19.94 -22.18 9.62
CA ALA A 85 18.54 -22.55 9.47
C ALA A 85 18.10 -22.30 8.04
N TYR A 86 17.68 -23.37 7.38
CA TYR A 86 17.02 -23.36 6.09
C TYR A 86 15.72 -24.13 6.23
N GLU A 87 14.74 -23.83 5.39
CA GLU A 87 13.42 -24.46 5.33
C GLU A 87 13.45 -25.98 5.63
N LEU A 88 14.26 -26.75 4.91
CA LEU A 88 14.33 -28.21 5.09
C LEU A 88 14.88 -28.60 6.47
N LEU A 89 15.89 -27.90 6.98
CA LEU A 89 16.47 -28.21 8.29
C LEU A 89 15.44 -27.98 9.40
N ILE A 90 14.66 -26.91 9.30
CA ILE A 90 13.59 -26.63 10.26
C ILE A 90 12.48 -27.67 10.17
N GLN A 91 12.08 -28.11 8.96
CA GLN A 91 11.12 -29.21 8.83
C GLN A 91 11.63 -30.51 9.47
N SER A 92 12.93 -30.81 9.36
CA SER A 92 13.54 -31.97 10.01
C SER A 92 13.52 -31.85 11.54
N GLU A 93 13.97 -30.72 12.08
CA GLU A 93 14.08 -30.50 13.53
C GLU A 93 12.70 -30.44 14.20
N ALA A 94 11.69 -29.88 13.52
CA ALA A 94 10.31 -29.89 13.99
C ALA A 94 9.58 -31.23 13.76
N ARG A 95 10.28 -32.25 13.27
CA ARG A 95 9.74 -33.59 12.92
C ARG A 95 8.62 -33.61 11.87
N LEU A 96 8.42 -32.54 11.11
CA LEU A 96 7.41 -32.51 10.05
C LEU A 96 7.67 -33.60 9.00
N LEU A 97 8.94 -33.89 8.68
CA LEU A 97 9.28 -34.95 7.73
C LEU A 97 8.77 -36.33 8.18
N SER A 98 8.67 -36.59 9.49
CA SER A 98 8.22 -37.89 10.00
C SER A 98 6.74 -38.17 9.81
N VAL A 99 5.94 -37.12 9.57
CA VAL A 99 4.48 -37.24 9.36
C VAL A 99 4.06 -36.94 7.93
N ALA A 100 5.01 -36.66 7.05
CA ALA A 100 4.79 -36.35 5.64
C ALA A 100 5.43 -37.42 4.76
N GLY A 101 4.71 -37.88 3.74
CA GLY A 101 5.15 -38.98 2.87
C GLY A 101 4.61 -40.34 3.32
N THR A 102 5.37 -41.41 3.09
CA THR A 102 5.02 -42.76 3.55
C THR A 102 5.87 -43.15 4.77
N ALA A 103 5.49 -44.22 5.47
CA ALA A 103 6.25 -44.71 6.63
C ALA A 103 7.71 -45.08 6.30
N ILE A 104 8.00 -45.42 5.04
CA ILE A 104 9.32 -45.89 4.58
C ILE A 104 10.04 -44.77 3.80
N GLU A 105 9.28 -43.85 3.20
CA GLU A 105 9.80 -42.72 2.43
C GLU A 105 9.23 -41.39 2.96
N PRO A 106 9.86 -40.80 3.99
CA PRO A 106 9.58 -39.44 4.45
C PRO A 106 9.75 -38.42 3.33
N ALA A 107 8.84 -37.44 3.26
CA ALA A 107 8.84 -36.44 2.20
C ALA A 107 8.84 -35.01 2.75
N LYS A 108 9.61 -34.14 2.11
CA LYS A 108 9.53 -32.70 2.34
C LYS A 108 8.18 -32.16 1.85
N VAL A 109 7.56 -31.28 2.63
CA VAL A 109 6.40 -30.54 2.17
C VAL A 109 6.79 -29.63 0.99
N GLY A 110 5.99 -29.67 -0.09
CA GLY A 110 6.30 -29.05 -1.39
C GLY A 110 6.26 -27.51 -1.43
N ILE A 111 6.02 -26.86 -0.28
CA ILE A 111 6.05 -25.39 -0.12
C ILE A 111 7.05 -25.02 0.97
N SER A 112 7.41 -23.73 1.05
CA SER A 112 8.23 -23.18 2.14
C SER A 112 7.37 -23.03 3.41
N ILE A 113 6.92 -24.15 3.97
CA ILE A 113 5.95 -24.18 5.06
C ILE A 113 6.51 -23.57 6.35
N ALA A 114 7.80 -23.74 6.65
CA ALA A 114 8.43 -23.12 7.83
C ALA A 114 8.55 -21.61 7.68
N ASP A 115 8.95 -21.12 6.50
CA ASP A 115 8.98 -19.68 6.22
C ASP A 115 7.57 -19.06 6.26
N ILE A 116 6.57 -19.73 5.67
CA ILE A 116 5.16 -19.27 5.65
C ILE A 116 4.62 -19.23 7.07
N CYS A 117 4.84 -20.30 7.84
CA CYS A 117 4.45 -20.40 9.24
C CYS A 117 5.04 -19.25 10.07
N ALA A 118 6.36 -19.05 10.02
CA ALA A 118 7.01 -17.93 10.71
C ALA A 118 6.48 -16.56 10.24
N GLY A 119 6.21 -16.41 8.95
CA GLY A 119 5.60 -15.19 8.38
C GLY A 119 4.21 -14.90 8.94
N SER A 120 3.38 -15.93 9.15
CA SER A 120 2.06 -15.79 9.77
C SER A 120 2.13 -15.34 11.23
N TYR A 121 3.08 -15.86 12.02
CA TYR A 121 3.31 -15.37 13.39
C TYR A 121 3.89 -13.96 13.42
N ALA A 122 4.80 -13.63 12.50
CA ALA A 122 5.32 -12.28 12.38
C ALA A 122 4.19 -11.28 12.08
N TYR A 123 3.32 -11.59 11.11
CA TYR A 123 2.17 -10.77 10.76
C TYR A 123 1.24 -10.52 11.97
N SER A 124 0.78 -11.59 12.63
CA SER A 124 -0.12 -11.48 13.78
C SER A 124 0.53 -10.74 14.97
N SER A 125 1.80 -11.02 15.25
CA SER A 125 2.54 -10.35 16.33
C SER A 125 2.75 -8.86 16.06
N ILE A 126 3.03 -8.48 14.80
CA ILE A 126 3.15 -7.07 14.41
C ILE A 126 1.80 -6.35 14.59
N LEU A 127 0.69 -6.96 14.19
CA LEU A 127 -0.64 -6.38 14.40
C LEU A 127 -0.95 -6.21 15.90
N ALA A 128 -0.66 -7.22 16.71
CA ALA A 128 -0.81 -7.14 18.16
C ALA A 128 0.06 -6.02 18.76
N ALA A 129 1.30 -5.87 18.29
CA ALA A 129 2.19 -4.80 18.73
C ALA A 129 1.71 -3.41 18.28
N LEU A 130 1.17 -3.26 17.06
CA LEU A 130 0.57 -2.02 16.59
C LEU A 130 -0.64 -1.62 17.45
N PHE A 131 -1.51 -2.58 17.74
CA PHE A 131 -2.69 -2.37 18.57
C PHE A 131 -2.30 -2.03 20.02
N GLY A 132 -1.33 -2.76 20.59
CA GLY A 132 -0.77 -2.47 21.90
C GLY A 132 -0.16 -1.07 21.96
N ARG A 133 0.65 -0.69 20.96
CA ARG A 133 1.24 0.65 20.81
C ARG A 133 0.18 1.75 20.72
N GLN A 134 -1.00 1.46 20.16
CA GLN A 134 -2.09 2.43 20.10
C GLN A 134 -2.73 2.68 21.46
N LYS A 135 -2.75 1.68 22.35
CA LYS A 135 -3.27 1.78 23.71
C LYS A 135 -2.25 2.32 24.72
N ASP A 136 -0.96 2.18 24.42
CA ASP A 136 0.12 2.69 25.26
C ASP A 136 0.16 4.23 25.22
N PRO A 137 0.03 4.92 26.38
CA PRO A 137 0.10 6.39 26.46
C PRO A 137 1.40 6.96 25.88
N ASP A 138 2.51 6.24 26.04
CA ASP A 138 3.83 6.64 25.54
C ASP A 138 4.06 6.24 24.07
N ARG A 139 3.07 5.58 23.44
CA ARG A 139 3.16 5.05 22.06
C ARG A 139 4.40 4.18 21.83
N ARG A 140 4.84 3.43 22.85
CA ARG A 140 6.04 2.59 22.77
C ARG A 140 5.86 1.44 21.79
N GLY A 141 6.90 1.22 20.99
CA GLY A 141 7.04 0.08 20.12
C GLY A 141 7.39 -1.19 20.88
N ARG A 142 7.58 -2.28 20.15
CA ARG A 142 7.93 -3.60 20.70
C ARG A 142 8.98 -4.26 19.84
N ILE A 143 9.86 -5.02 20.49
CA ILE A 143 10.77 -5.96 19.84
C ILE A 143 10.08 -7.33 19.87
N ILE A 144 9.94 -7.92 18.70
CA ILE A 144 9.31 -9.21 18.47
C ILE A 144 10.40 -10.12 17.89
N ASP A 145 10.64 -11.25 18.52
CA ASP A 145 11.51 -12.29 17.98
C ASP A 145 10.64 -13.51 17.64
N ILE A 146 10.71 -13.96 16.39
CA ILE A 146 10.02 -15.14 15.87
C ILE A 146 11.07 -16.20 15.52
N SER A 147 10.91 -17.41 16.06
CA SER A 147 11.66 -18.60 15.65
C SER A 147 10.86 -19.42 14.65
N MET A 148 11.50 -19.81 13.55
CA MET A 148 10.93 -20.76 12.59
C MET A 148 10.69 -22.12 13.22
N LEU A 149 11.60 -22.57 14.11
CA LEU A 149 11.44 -23.84 14.83
C LEU A 149 10.23 -23.79 15.78
N GLU A 150 10.12 -22.77 16.63
CA GLU A 150 8.97 -22.65 17.56
C GLU A 150 7.65 -22.55 16.80
N SER A 151 7.62 -21.74 15.74
CA SER A 151 6.43 -21.59 14.90
C SER A 151 5.99 -22.92 14.32
N MET A 152 6.94 -23.70 13.77
CA MET A 152 6.64 -25.02 13.21
C MET A 152 6.29 -26.05 14.27
N ALA A 153 6.91 -26.00 15.45
CA ALA A 153 6.59 -26.88 16.57
C ALA A 153 5.15 -26.66 17.04
N GLU A 154 4.67 -25.42 17.09
CA GLU A 154 3.26 -25.15 17.40
C GLU A 154 2.31 -25.76 16.36
N TRP A 155 2.60 -25.62 15.07
CA TRP A 155 1.80 -26.27 14.01
C TRP A 155 1.81 -27.81 14.09
N MET A 156 2.87 -28.36 14.68
CA MET A 156 3.08 -29.79 14.90
C MET A 156 2.55 -30.28 16.26
N GLU A 157 1.92 -29.42 17.07
CA GLU A 157 1.48 -29.75 18.42
C GLU A 157 0.52 -30.95 18.40
N PHE A 158 -0.47 -30.95 17.50
CA PHE A 158 -1.43 -32.04 17.38
C PHE A 158 -0.77 -33.40 17.08
N PRO A 159 0.11 -33.53 16.06
CA PRO A 159 0.92 -34.75 15.89
C PRO A 159 1.80 -35.11 17.11
N MET A 160 2.39 -34.13 17.79
CA MET A 160 3.25 -34.38 18.95
C MET A 160 2.48 -34.93 20.15
N TYR A 161 1.22 -34.52 20.36
CA TYR A 161 0.39 -35.07 21.43
C TYR A 161 0.25 -36.60 21.36
N TYR A 162 0.23 -37.20 20.16
CA TYR A 162 0.16 -38.68 20.03
C TYR A 162 1.44 -39.40 20.44
N THR A 163 2.56 -38.69 20.54
CA THR A 163 3.81 -39.24 21.06
C THR A 163 3.90 -39.11 22.58
N HIS A 164 2.95 -38.39 23.19
CA HIS A 164 2.92 -38.13 24.62
C HIS A 164 2.01 -39.16 25.32
N GLY A 165 2.61 -40.05 26.14
CA GLY A 165 1.87 -40.93 27.04
C GLY A 165 1.02 -42.02 26.38
N ASP A 166 1.47 -42.59 25.25
CA ASP A 166 0.79 -43.67 24.51
C ASP A 166 -0.67 -43.37 24.13
N GLN A 167 -1.00 -42.08 23.93
CA GLN A 167 -2.39 -41.71 23.63
C GLN A 167 -2.83 -42.22 22.25
N PRO A 168 -4.01 -42.86 22.17
CA PRO A 168 -4.54 -43.32 20.89
C PRO A 168 -4.81 -42.14 19.96
N GLY A 169 -4.58 -42.36 18.66
CA GLY A 169 -4.88 -41.42 17.57
C GLY A 169 -6.28 -40.81 17.64
N PRO A 170 -6.54 -39.69 16.93
CA PRO A 170 -7.86 -39.10 16.91
C PRO A 170 -8.83 -40.13 16.32
N THR A 171 -9.99 -40.27 16.92
CA THR A 171 -11.03 -41.20 16.45
C THR A 171 -11.87 -40.49 15.37
N PRO A 172 -11.82 -40.87 14.08
CA PRO A 172 -12.72 -40.32 13.08
C PRO A 172 -14.18 -40.36 13.52
N ALA A 173 -14.89 -39.26 13.27
CA ALA A 173 -16.29 -39.09 13.60
C ALA A 173 -17.17 -40.14 12.90
N ALA A 174 -18.12 -40.67 13.66
CA ALA A 174 -19.06 -41.71 13.27
C ALA A 174 -19.96 -41.31 12.09
N LYS A 175 -19.60 -41.73 10.86
CA LYS A 175 -20.50 -41.86 9.68
C LYS A 175 -20.13 -43.01 8.73
N MET A 176 -19.18 -43.88 9.08
CA MET A 176 -18.68 -44.92 8.16
C MET A 176 -19.73 -45.96 7.75
N GLY A 177 -20.77 -46.20 8.56
CA GLY A 177 -21.89 -47.07 8.17
C GLY A 177 -22.57 -46.62 6.86
N TYR A 178 -22.77 -45.31 6.69
CA TYR A 178 -23.30 -44.75 5.44
C TYR A 178 -22.36 -44.91 4.25
N VAL A 179 -21.04 -44.93 4.47
CA VAL A 179 -20.07 -45.21 3.41
C VAL A 179 -20.20 -46.66 2.96
N PHE A 180 -20.34 -47.60 3.90
CA PHE A 180 -20.55 -49.00 3.58
C PHE A 180 -21.85 -49.25 2.83
N GLU A 181 -22.95 -48.66 3.29
CA GLU A 181 -24.27 -48.84 2.68
C GLU A 181 -24.41 -48.09 1.34
N MET A 182 -24.15 -46.78 1.32
CA MET A 182 -24.50 -45.91 0.18
C MET A 182 -23.39 -45.80 -0.88
N VAL A 183 -22.13 -45.98 -0.49
CA VAL A 183 -20.98 -45.75 -1.38
C VAL A 183 -20.36 -47.07 -1.82
N LEU A 184 -20.14 -48.00 -0.89
CA LEU A 184 -19.54 -49.30 -1.19
C LEU A 184 -20.58 -50.37 -1.59
N GLU A 185 -21.88 -50.11 -1.35
CA GLU A 185 -22.97 -51.09 -1.54
C GLU A 185 -22.71 -52.42 -0.82
N LYS A 186 -22.13 -52.30 0.37
CA LYS A 186 -21.72 -53.40 1.26
C LYS A 186 -22.17 -53.15 2.70
N PRO A 187 -23.49 -53.08 2.97
CA PRO A 187 -24.01 -52.79 4.30
C PRO A 187 -23.56 -53.81 5.36
N GLU A 188 -23.22 -55.04 4.96
CA GLU A 188 -22.69 -56.07 5.86
C GLU A 188 -21.39 -55.64 6.56
N MET A 189 -20.60 -54.75 5.95
CA MET A 189 -19.35 -54.26 6.54
C MET A 189 -19.59 -53.35 7.75
N ALA A 190 -20.79 -52.79 7.90
CA ALA A 190 -21.11 -51.95 9.06
C ALA A 190 -21.16 -52.72 10.37
N VAL A 191 -21.45 -54.03 10.30
CA VAL A 191 -21.53 -54.93 11.46
C VAL A 191 -20.36 -55.93 11.53
N ASP A 192 -19.45 -55.91 10.55
CA ASP A 192 -18.24 -56.73 10.54
C ASP A 192 -17.35 -56.41 11.74
N GLU A 193 -16.93 -57.44 12.49
CA GLU A 193 -16.09 -57.31 13.69
C GLU A 193 -14.74 -56.62 13.43
N ARG A 194 -14.31 -56.48 12.17
CA ARG A 194 -13.10 -55.75 11.80
C ARG A 194 -13.35 -54.26 11.58
N PHE A 195 -14.60 -53.86 11.30
CA PHE A 195 -14.93 -52.52 10.79
C PHE A 195 -16.05 -51.79 11.54
N CYS A 196 -16.76 -52.46 12.46
CA CYS A 196 -17.92 -51.94 13.17
C CYS A 196 -17.59 -50.71 14.03
N ASP A 197 -16.39 -50.62 14.59
CA ASP A 197 -15.89 -49.43 15.30
C ASP A 197 -14.65 -48.83 14.65
N ASN A 198 -14.33 -47.61 15.07
CA ASN A 198 -13.22 -46.86 14.49
C ASN A 198 -11.85 -47.45 14.80
N SER A 199 -11.61 -47.90 16.02
CA SER A 199 -10.33 -48.46 16.45
C SER A 199 -10.01 -49.73 15.65
N LEU A 200 -11.03 -50.56 15.42
CA LEU A 200 -10.92 -51.76 14.59
C LEU A 200 -10.64 -51.41 13.13
N ARG A 201 -11.30 -50.39 12.56
CA ARG A 201 -10.98 -49.91 11.19
C ARG A 201 -9.56 -49.38 11.06
N VAL A 202 -9.02 -48.71 12.08
CA VAL A 202 -7.62 -48.25 12.07
C VAL A 202 -6.68 -49.45 12.14
N LYS A 203 -6.97 -50.44 12.99
CA LYS A 203 -6.19 -51.69 13.11
C LYS A 203 -6.22 -52.52 11.82
N HIS A 204 -7.35 -52.53 11.11
CA HIS A 204 -7.58 -53.30 9.88
C HIS A 204 -7.61 -52.40 8.63
N ARG A 205 -6.89 -51.27 8.65
CA ARG A 205 -6.92 -50.23 7.61
C ARG A 205 -6.60 -50.76 6.21
N ASP A 206 -5.64 -51.67 6.09
CA ASP A 206 -5.21 -52.19 4.79
C ASP A 206 -6.29 -53.07 4.14
N ALA A 207 -6.95 -53.92 4.92
CA ALA A 207 -8.08 -54.73 4.44
C ALA A 207 -9.29 -53.86 4.04
N LEU A 208 -9.57 -52.81 4.84
CA LEU A 208 -10.60 -51.84 4.51
C LEU A 208 -10.26 -51.07 3.22
N ARG A 209 -9.01 -50.61 3.09
CA ARG A 209 -8.50 -49.91 1.90
C ARG A 209 -8.62 -50.77 0.65
N GLU A 210 -8.23 -52.03 0.72
CA GLU A 210 -8.32 -52.97 -0.40
C GLU A 210 -9.76 -53.06 -0.92
N THR A 211 -10.73 -53.13 0.00
CA THR A 211 -12.16 -53.19 -0.36
C THR A 211 -12.64 -51.90 -1.02
N ILE A 212 -12.29 -50.74 -0.44
CA ILE A 212 -12.61 -49.42 -1.02
C ILE A 212 -12.01 -49.29 -2.42
N CYS A 213 -10.74 -49.64 -2.60
CA CYS A 213 -10.05 -49.57 -3.88
C CYS A 213 -10.69 -50.50 -4.92
N LYS A 214 -11.07 -51.73 -4.54
CA LYS A 214 -11.77 -52.66 -5.43
C LYS A 214 -13.10 -52.10 -5.94
N VAL A 215 -13.91 -51.50 -5.05
CA VAL A 215 -15.17 -50.88 -5.47
C VAL A 215 -14.91 -49.65 -6.34
N PHE A 216 -13.99 -48.78 -5.92
CA PHE A 216 -13.73 -47.51 -6.62
C PHE A 216 -13.14 -47.74 -8.02
N ALA A 217 -12.42 -48.84 -8.24
CA ALA A 217 -11.88 -49.20 -9.55
C ALA A 217 -12.98 -49.41 -10.63
N ALA A 218 -14.23 -49.68 -10.24
CA ALA A 218 -15.35 -49.82 -11.17
C ALA A 218 -15.96 -48.49 -11.63
N TYR A 219 -15.55 -47.36 -11.06
CA TYR A 219 -16.15 -46.04 -11.32
C TYR A 219 -15.11 -45.04 -11.83
N SER A 220 -15.56 -44.05 -12.58
CA SER A 220 -14.75 -42.86 -12.83
C SER A 220 -14.63 -42.02 -11.55
N ALA A 221 -13.59 -41.18 -11.48
CA ALA A 221 -13.41 -40.26 -10.35
C ALA A 221 -14.63 -39.34 -10.16
N GLU A 222 -15.21 -38.83 -11.25
CA GLU A 222 -16.44 -38.03 -11.22
C GLU A 222 -17.65 -38.83 -10.70
N GLY A 223 -17.76 -40.10 -11.09
CA GLY A 223 -18.81 -40.99 -10.61
C GLY A 223 -18.72 -41.24 -9.10
N ILE A 224 -17.51 -41.42 -8.56
CA ILE A 224 -17.28 -41.56 -7.12
C ILE A 224 -17.56 -40.26 -6.37
N LEU A 225 -17.12 -39.11 -6.88
CA LEU A 225 -17.40 -37.81 -6.26
C LEU A 225 -18.91 -37.59 -6.15
N ARG A 226 -19.67 -37.85 -7.22
CA ARG A 226 -21.12 -37.73 -7.22
C ARG A 226 -21.79 -38.63 -6.18
N ARG A 227 -21.39 -39.91 -6.10
CA ARG A 227 -21.93 -40.84 -5.09
C ARG A 227 -21.59 -40.39 -3.66
N LEU A 228 -20.38 -39.89 -3.44
CA LEU A 228 -19.96 -39.36 -2.13
C LEU A 228 -20.76 -38.10 -1.76
N ASP A 229 -21.01 -37.21 -2.72
CA ASP A 229 -21.81 -35.99 -2.53
C ASP A 229 -23.28 -36.33 -2.23
N GLU A 230 -23.88 -37.25 -3.00
CA GLU A 230 -25.26 -37.75 -2.78
C GLU A 230 -25.41 -38.42 -1.41
N ALA A 231 -24.38 -39.11 -0.94
CA ALA A 231 -24.33 -39.71 0.39
C ALA A 231 -23.99 -38.70 1.51
N GLY A 232 -23.73 -37.44 1.19
CA GLY A 232 -23.36 -36.40 2.17
C GLY A 232 -22.02 -36.68 2.87
N ILE A 233 -21.11 -37.38 2.19
CA ILE A 233 -19.79 -37.74 2.70
C ILE A 233 -18.76 -36.70 2.25
N ALA A 234 -18.02 -36.14 3.22
CA ALA A 234 -16.96 -35.17 2.94
C ALA A 234 -15.90 -35.80 2.02
N ASN A 235 -15.68 -35.18 0.86
CA ASN A 235 -14.78 -35.67 -0.17
C ASN A 235 -14.12 -34.49 -0.91
N ALA A 236 -13.03 -34.77 -1.62
CA ALA A 236 -12.34 -33.82 -2.48
C ALA A 236 -11.47 -34.54 -3.51
N SER A 237 -11.21 -33.89 -4.65
CA SER A 237 -10.24 -34.37 -5.64
C SER A 237 -8.81 -33.95 -5.30
N VAL A 238 -7.84 -34.85 -5.52
CA VAL A 238 -6.41 -34.50 -5.50
C VAL A 238 -6.07 -33.82 -6.83
N ASN A 239 -6.02 -32.49 -6.83
CA ASN A 239 -5.78 -31.70 -8.03
C ASN A 239 -4.27 -31.44 -8.24
N ASP A 240 -3.83 -31.41 -9.51
CA ASP A 240 -2.52 -30.86 -9.85
C ASP A 240 -2.52 -29.31 -9.80
N MET A 241 -1.33 -28.70 -9.79
CA MET A 241 -1.19 -27.24 -9.68
C MET A 241 -1.83 -26.48 -10.85
N GLN A 242 -1.79 -27.03 -12.06
CA GLN A 242 -2.41 -26.40 -13.24
C GLN A 242 -3.93 -26.51 -13.19
N GLY A 243 -4.47 -27.63 -12.71
CA GLY A 243 -5.88 -27.86 -12.44
C GLY A 243 -6.41 -26.91 -11.37
N VAL A 244 -5.69 -26.73 -10.25
CA VAL A 244 -6.06 -25.72 -9.24
C VAL A 244 -6.01 -24.32 -9.86
N TRP A 245 -4.91 -24.00 -10.56
CA TRP A 245 -4.72 -22.68 -11.12
C TRP A 245 -5.78 -22.34 -12.15
N ASN A 246 -6.11 -23.23 -13.09
CA ASN A 246 -6.97 -22.98 -14.25
C ASN A 246 -8.44 -23.38 -14.06
N LEU A 247 -8.70 -24.48 -13.35
CA LEU A 247 -9.96 -25.23 -13.43
C LEU A 247 -10.75 -25.27 -12.13
N HIS A 248 -10.15 -24.96 -10.97
CA HIS A 248 -10.87 -25.09 -9.70
C HIS A 248 -12.16 -24.25 -9.68
N PRO A 249 -13.36 -24.88 -9.67
CA PRO A 249 -14.63 -24.17 -9.86
C PRO A 249 -14.86 -23.11 -8.79
N GLN A 250 -14.56 -23.44 -7.53
CA GLN A 250 -14.73 -22.53 -6.40
C GLN A 250 -13.85 -21.28 -6.48
N LEU A 251 -12.56 -21.41 -6.85
CA LEU A 251 -11.66 -20.26 -6.95
C LEU A 251 -12.06 -19.33 -8.12
N ARG A 252 -12.58 -19.91 -9.20
CA ARG A 252 -13.12 -19.16 -10.34
C ARG A 252 -14.40 -18.42 -9.97
N ALA A 253 -15.37 -19.10 -9.34
CA ALA A 253 -16.63 -18.50 -8.89
C ALA A 253 -16.39 -17.34 -7.92
N ARG A 254 -15.38 -17.46 -7.06
CA ARG A 254 -14.95 -16.41 -6.11
C ARG A 254 -14.01 -15.36 -6.72
N GLN A 255 -13.75 -15.41 -8.03
CA GLN A 255 -12.90 -14.46 -8.75
C GLN A 255 -11.54 -14.22 -8.07
N ARG A 256 -10.88 -15.30 -7.64
CA ARG A 256 -9.68 -15.22 -6.79
C ARG A 256 -8.40 -14.84 -7.52
N ARG A 257 -8.44 -14.66 -8.85
CA ARG A 257 -7.30 -14.24 -9.64
C ARG A 257 -7.26 -12.72 -9.78
N THR A 258 -6.04 -12.20 -9.81
CA THR A 258 -5.72 -10.79 -10.00
C THR A 258 -4.50 -10.63 -10.90
N GLN A 259 -4.21 -9.40 -11.29
CA GLN A 259 -3.04 -9.02 -12.06
C GLN A 259 -2.18 -8.09 -11.21
N ILE A 260 -0.88 -8.33 -11.20
CA ILE A 260 0.08 -7.56 -10.40
C ILE A 260 1.08 -6.92 -11.33
N GLN A 261 1.28 -5.61 -11.14
CA GLN A 261 2.30 -4.89 -11.87
C GLN A 261 3.68 -5.16 -11.26
N THR A 262 4.62 -5.56 -12.10
CA THR A 262 6.02 -5.78 -11.73
C THR A 262 6.92 -4.96 -12.65
N SER A 263 8.19 -4.80 -12.26
CA SER A 263 9.19 -4.15 -13.12
C SER A 263 9.41 -4.87 -14.46
N ALA A 264 9.10 -6.17 -14.54
CA ALA A 264 9.20 -6.98 -15.74
C ALA A 264 7.87 -7.09 -16.53
N GLY A 265 6.81 -6.39 -16.10
CA GLY A 265 5.49 -6.45 -16.71
C GLY A 265 4.40 -6.98 -15.77
N THR A 266 3.21 -7.16 -16.29
CA THR A 266 2.06 -7.64 -15.52
C THR A 266 2.10 -9.16 -15.40
N VAL A 267 1.92 -9.69 -14.19
CA VAL A 267 1.89 -11.14 -13.94
C VAL A 267 0.59 -11.55 -13.22
N PRO A 268 0.01 -12.70 -13.58
CA PRO A 268 -1.19 -13.19 -12.92
C PRO A 268 -0.86 -13.72 -11.52
N ALA A 269 -1.75 -13.51 -10.57
CA ALA A 269 -1.59 -13.93 -9.18
C ALA A 269 -2.94 -14.25 -8.53
N LEU A 270 -2.94 -14.85 -7.34
CA LEU A 270 -4.14 -14.99 -6.52
C LEU A 270 -4.23 -13.84 -5.52
N PHE A 271 -5.44 -13.33 -5.26
CA PHE A 271 -5.64 -12.42 -4.15
C PHE A 271 -5.29 -13.10 -2.80
N PRO A 272 -4.72 -12.37 -1.82
CA PRO A 272 -4.64 -12.82 -0.43
C PRO A 272 -6.04 -13.19 0.09
N PRO A 273 -6.22 -14.25 0.91
CA PRO A 273 -7.53 -14.79 1.29
C PRO A 273 -8.57 -13.74 1.73
N GLU A 274 -8.13 -12.74 2.49
CA GLU A 274 -8.95 -11.65 3.06
C GLU A 274 -9.34 -10.58 2.03
N VAL A 275 -8.57 -10.45 0.95
CA VAL A 275 -8.80 -9.46 -0.09
C VAL A 275 -9.55 -10.13 -1.23
N GLY A 276 -10.72 -9.60 -1.58
CA GLY A 276 -11.47 -9.96 -2.77
C GLY A 276 -11.49 -8.81 -3.78
N PRO A 277 -12.06 -9.04 -4.99
CA PRO A 277 -12.25 -7.98 -5.97
C PRO A 277 -13.14 -6.83 -5.45
N ALA A 278 -14.00 -7.08 -4.46
CA ALA A 278 -14.86 -6.07 -3.82
C ALA A 278 -14.23 -5.39 -2.58
N SER A 279 -12.98 -5.71 -2.21
CA SER A 279 -12.39 -5.18 -0.97
C SER A 279 -11.95 -3.71 -1.12
N PRO A 280 -12.34 -2.81 -0.18
CA PRO A 280 -12.01 -1.37 -0.24
C PRO A 280 -10.51 -1.06 -0.10
N ILE A 281 -9.71 -2.03 0.36
CA ILE A 281 -8.25 -1.92 0.54
C ILE A 281 -7.50 -1.78 -0.80
N GLN A 282 -8.12 -2.11 -1.95
CA GLN A 282 -7.52 -1.92 -3.28
C GLN A 282 -7.62 -0.49 -3.83
N SER A 283 -8.17 0.46 -3.06
CA SER A 283 -8.56 1.78 -3.57
C SER A 283 -7.39 2.75 -3.78
N MET A 284 -6.47 2.43 -4.70
CA MET A 284 -5.77 3.47 -5.47
C MET A 284 -6.79 4.46 -6.11
N SER A 285 -8.03 4.00 -6.34
CA SER A 285 -9.16 4.82 -6.78
C SER A 285 -9.64 5.85 -5.74
N ALA A 286 -9.57 5.58 -4.43
CA ALA A 286 -10.09 6.50 -3.43
C ALA A 286 -9.29 7.80 -3.37
N PHE A 287 -7.96 7.70 -3.49
CA PHE A 287 -7.09 8.88 -3.60
C PHE A 287 -7.37 9.69 -4.88
N ALA A 288 -7.50 9.00 -6.02
CA ALA A 288 -7.80 9.66 -7.30
C ALA A 288 -9.17 10.38 -7.30
N VAL A 289 -10.19 9.74 -6.70
CA VAL A 289 -11.53 10.32 -6.54
C VAL A 289 -11.50 11.51 -5.58
N ALA A 290 -10.80 11.42 -4.45
CA ALA A 290 -10.63 12.53 -3.52
C ALA A 290 -9.92 13.72 -4.18
N GLN A 291 -8.86 13.46 -4.96
CA GLN A 291 -8.16 14.47 -5.74
C GLN A 291 -9.12 15.17 -6.72
N LEU A 292 -9.93 14.40 -7.46
CA LEU A 292 -10.90 14.95 -8.41
C LEU A 292 -11.93 15.85 -7.71
N ALA A 293 -12.48 15.41 -6.57
CA ALA A 293 -13.47 16.16 -5.81
C ALA A 293 -12.91 17.50 -5.29
N ILE A 294 -11.75 17.47 -4.63
CA ILE A 294 -11.14 18.66 -4.02
C ILE A 294 -10.81 19.71 -5.09
N TYR A 295 -10.09 19.31 -6.14
CA TYR A 295 -9.63 20.28 -7.13
C TYR A 295 -10.76 20.79 -8.01
N SER A 296 -11.81 20.02 -8.26
CA SER A 296 -12.99 20.51 -9.00
C SER A 296 -13.70 21.64 -8.26
N VAL A 297 -13.79 21.54 -6.92
CA VAL A 297 -14.34 22.62 -6.09
C VAL A 297 -13.43 23.85 -6.09
N LEU A 298 -12.11 23.66 -6.06
CA LEU A 298 -11.13 24.76 -6.06
C LEU A 298 -11.01 25.51 -7.39
N VAL A 299 -11.45 24.93 -8.52
CA VAL A 299 -11.47 25.62 -9.82
C VAL A 299 -12.36 26.86 -9.78
N CYS A 300 -13.55 26.79 -9.16
CA CYS A 300 -14.48 27.92 -9.08
C CYS A 300 -13.87 29.18 -8.44
N PRO A 301 -13.31 29.13 -7.22
CA PRO A 301 -12.63 30.28 -6.63
C PRO A 301 -11.36 30.66 -7.39
N ALA A 302 -10.60 29.72 -7.95
CA ALA A 302 -9.40 30.04 -8.74
C ALA A 302 -9.74 30.83 -10.03
N VAL A 303 -10.81 30.47 -10.73
CA VAL A 303 -11.32 31.22 -11.90
C VAL A 303 -11.77 32.61 -11.46
N TYR A 304 -12.57 32.70 -10.40
CA TYR A 304 -13.03 33.99 -9.87
C TYR A 304 -11.84 34.92 -9.55
N LEU A 305 -10.85 34.43 -8.81
CA LEU A 305 -9.67 35.23 -8.43
C LEU A 305 -8.84 35.63 -9.66
N THR A 306 -8.70 34.75 -10.65
CA THR A 306 -8.00 35.08 -11.90
C THR A 306 -8.69 36.22 -12.65
N LEU A 307 -10.02 36.24 -12.68
CA LEU A 307 -10.80 37.30 -13.35
C LEU A 307 -10.82 38.60 -12.53
N CYS A 308 -10.89 38.52 -11.21
CA CYS A 308 -11.00 39.69 -10.32
C CYS A 308 -9.67 40.45 -10.13
N HIS A 309 -8.53 39.75 -10.09
CA HIS A 309 -7.24 40.36 -9.74
C HIS A 309 -6.49 41.04 -10.91
N HIS A 310 -7.14 41.14 -12.08
CA HIS A 310 -6.68 41.92 -13.24
C HIS A 310 -5.21 41.61 -13.66
N ARG A 311 -4.57 42.47 -14.46
CA ARG A 311 -3.22 42.21 -15.04
C ARG A 311 -2.10 41.92 -14.02
N ARG A 312 -2.27 42.25 -12.74
CA ARG A 312 -1.23 42.07 -11.70
C ARG A 312 -1.29 40.71 -11.04
N GLY A 313 -2.48 40.14 -10.84
CA GLY A 313 -2.65 38.79 -10.28
C GLY A 313 -2.75 37.68 -11.33
N LEU A 314 -2.86 38.02 -12.62
CA LEU A 314 -3.10 37.05 -13.69
C LEU A 314 -2.08 35.89 -13.71
N LEU A 315 -0.80 36.17 -13.47
CA LEU A 315 0.23 35.14 -13.43
C LEU A 315 0.04 34.21 -12.23
N GLY A 316 -0.12 34.76 -11.01
CA GLY A 316 -0.29 33.96 -9.80
C GLY A 316 -1.54 33.08 -9.82
N TRP A 317 -2.70 33.70 -10.02
CA TRP A 317 -3.98 33.00 -10.00
C TRP A 317 -4.19 32.12 -11.25
N GLY A 318 -3.65 32.52 -12.40
CA GLY A 318 -3.67 31.71 -13.62
C GLY A 318 -2.86 30.42 -13.49
N TYR A 319 -1.68 30.47 -12.85
CA TYR A 319 -0.91 29.25 -12.57
C TYR A 319 -1.57 28.37 -11.50
N LEU A 320 -2.28 28.95 -10.53
CA LEU A 320 -3.08 28.18 -9.57
C LEU A 320 -4.26 27.47 -10.24
N LEU A 321 -4.91 28.12 -11.21
CA LEU A 321 -5.93 27.51 -12.05
C LEU A 321 -5.35 26.36 -12.89
N ALA A 322 -4.21 26.59 -13.54
CA ALA A 322 -3.50 25.55 -14.29
C ALA A 322 -3.11 24.35 -13.41
N PHE A 323 -2.66 24.59 -12.18
CA PHE A 323 -2.39 23.56 -11.18
C PHE A 323 -3.63 22.70 -10.91
N CYS A 324 -4.78 23.31 -10.66
CA CYS A 324 -6.03 22.60 -10.40
C CYS A 324 -6.45 21.75 -11.61
N ILE A 325 -6.37 22.30 -12.83
CA ILE A 325 -6.69 21.58 -14.07
C ILE A 325 -5.76 20.37 -14.26
N LEU A 326 -4.45 20.54 -14.06
CA LEU A 326 -3.48 19.45 -14.17
C LEU A 326 -3.72 18.35 -13.13
N ARG A 327 -4.13 18.71 -11.91
CA ARG A 327 -4.50 17.74 -10.88
C ARG A 327 -5.80 16.99 -11.19
N ILE A 328 -6.80 17.66 -11.75
CA ILE A 328 -8.07 17.03 -12.18
C ILE A 328 -7.79 16.04 -13.32
N THR A 329 -7.09 16.48 -14.35
CA THR A 329 -6.76 15.66 -15.53
C THR A 329 -5.89 14.46 -15.16
N GLY A 330 -4.86 14.66 -14.32
CA GLY A 330 -4.03 13.56 -13.80
C GLY A 330 -4.82 12.55 -12.96
N GLY A 331 -5.72 13.04 -12.08
CA GLY A 331 -6.62 12.20 -11.30
C GLY A 331 -7.57 11.38 -12.18
N ALA A 332 -8.24 12.02 -13.15
CA ALA A 332 -9.15 11.35 -14.08
C ALA A 332 -8.45 10.30 -14.96
N LEU A 333 -7.24 10.59 -15.44
CA LEU A 333 -6.44 9.65 -16.22
C LEU A 333 -5.98 8.45 -15.38
N SER A 334 -5.70 8.63 -14.08
CA SER A 334 -5.29 7.55 -13.18
C SER A 334 -6.39 6.52 -12.88
N ILE A 335 -7.67 6.90 -13.06
CA ILE A 335 -8.82 6.01 -12.87
C ILE A 335 -8.93 5.02 -14.04
N HIS A 336 -8.55 5.43 -15.25
CA HIS A 336 -8.76 4.64 -16.48
C HIS A 336 -7.47 4.12 -17.10
N SER A 337 -6.30 4.66 -16.73
CA SER A 337 -5.01 4.30 -17.31
C SER A 337 -3.88 4.38 -16.27
N SER A 338 -2.97 3.40 -16.30
CA SER A 338 -1.81 3.31 -15.39
C SER A 338 -0.47 3.53 -16.10
N GLY A 339 -0.51 4.20 -17.26
CA GLY A 339 0.65 4.46 -18.11
C GLY A 339 1.68 5.40 -17.48
N SER A 340 2.91 5.35 -17.99
CA SER A 340 4.02 6.22 -17.57
C SER A 340 3.68 7.72 -17.64
N GLY A 341 2.92 8.14 -18.65
CA GLY A 341 2.43 9.52 -18.79
C GLY A 341 1.62 10.01 -17.59
N VAL A 342 0.81 9.15 -16.96
CA VAL A 342 0.00 9.51 -15.78
C VAL A 342 0.86 9.79 -14.56
N LYS A 343 1.93 9.01 -14.38
CA LYS A 343 2.90 9.20 -13.29
C LYS A 343 3.68 10.50 -13.48
N ILE A 344 4.05 10.83 -14.71
CA ILE A 344 4.76 12.08 -15.05
C ILE A 344 3.86 13.30 -14.80
N ILE A 345 2.59 13.24 -15.24
CA ILE A 345 1.62 14.32 -14.98
C ILE A 345 1.43 14.52 -13.47
N SER A 346 1.37 13.42 -12.71
CA SER A 346 1.18 13.47 -11.25
C SER A 346 2.42 14.00 -10.50
N SER A 347 3.63 13.75 -11.00
CA SER A 347 4.88 14.22 -10.39
C SER A 347 5.20 15.69 -10.76
N VAL A 348 4.96 16.09 -12.00
CA VAL A 348 5.13 17.47 -12.48
C VAL A 348 4.03 18.40 -11.92
N GLY A 349 2.92 17.81 -11.48
CA GLY A 349 1.75 18.53 -10.99
C GLY A 349 2.02 19.53 -9.87
N ILE A 350 3.12 19.44 -9.10
CA ILE A 350 3.45 20.42 -8.03
C ILE A 350 4.04 21.73 -8.60
N SER A 351 4.67 21.70 -9.76
CA SER A 351 5.45 22.83 -10.26
C SER A 351 4.65 24.08 -10.68
N PRO A 352 3.41 23.99 -11.20
CA PRO A 352 2.56 25.16 -11.39
C PRO A 352 2.21 25.87 -10.07
N MET A 353 2.24 25.17 -8.93
CA MET A 353 2.04 25.79 -7.61
C MET A 353 3.20 26.72 -7.24
N LEU A 354 4.44 26.37 -7.61
CA LEU A 354 5.61 27.23 -7.41
C LEU A 354 5.50 28.55 -8.19
N LEU A 355 5.10 28.48 -9.45
CA LEU A 355 4.86 29.66 -10.29
C LEU A 355 3.69 30.49 -9.78
N ALA A 356 2.64 29.84 -9.28
CA ALA A 356 1.51 30.52 -8.64
C ALA A 356 1.96 31.32 -7.40
N LEU A 357 2.81 30.71 -6.55
CA LEU A 357 3.35 31.37 -5.37
C LEU A 357 4.20 32.61 -5.72
N ASP A 358 5.07 32.52 -6.73
CA ASP A 358 5.85 33.67 -7.20
C ASP A 358 4.95 34.82 -7.68
N GLY A 359 3.93 34.50 -8.50
CA GLY A 359 2.98 35.50 -8.98
C GLY A 359 2.13 36.14 -7.88
N ILE A 360 1.64 35.35 -6.92
CA ILE A 360 0.88 35.86 -5.76
C ILE A 360 1.78 36.73 -4.88
N LEU A 361 3.03 36.32 -4.66
CA LEU A 361 4.00 37.10 -3.90
C LEU A 361 4.34 38.43 -4.58
N HIS A 362 4.51 38.43 -5.91
CA HIS A 362 4.67 39.65 -6.69
C HIS A 362 3.47 40.59 -6.52
N GLU A 363 2.25 40.06 -6.70
CA GLU A 363 1.02 40.83 -6.52
C GLU A 363 0.94 41.46 -5.11
N ALA A 364 1.13 40.65 -4.07
CA ALA A 364 1.11 41.11 -2.69
C ALA A 364 2.13 42.23 -2.43
N ARG A 365 3.33 42.13 -3.02
CA ARG A 365 4.41 43.13 -2.86
C ARG A 365 4.08 44.44 -3.56
N VAL A 366 3.50 44.38 -4.76
CA VAL A 366 3.02 45.58 -5.48
C VAL A 366 1.97 46.34 -4.66
N TYR A 367 1.09 45.65 -3.94
CA TYR A 367 0.13 46.30 -3.06
C TYR A 367 0.75 46.83 -1.76
N ARG A 368 1.72 46.11 -1.18
CA ARG A 368 2.24 46.43 0.16
C ARG A 368 3.35 47.48 0.17
N LYS A 369 4.21 47.53 -0.86
CA LYS A 369 5.36 48.46 -0.91
C LYS A 369 5.21 49.43 -2.09
N ARG A 370 4.79 50.66 -1.80
CA ARG A 370 4.50 51.71 -2.79
C ARG A 370 5.72 52.20 -3.58
N ASN A 371 6.93 52.07 -3.02
CA ASN A 371 8.19 52.56 -3.60
C ASN A 371 9.10 51.45 -4.19
N LEU A 372 8.53 50.29 -4.54
CA LEU A 372 9.29 49.20 -5.18
C LEU A 372 9.75 49.56 -6.60
N ASN A 373 10.97 49.16 -6.94
CA ASN A 373 11.46 49.25 -8.31
C ASN A 373 10.77 48.17 -9.17
N LYS A 374 9.74 48.58 -9.91
CA LYS A 374 8.93 47.69 -10.76
C LYS A 374 9.76 46.91 -11.78
N ARG A 375 10.86 47.48 -12.30
CA ARG A 375 11.71 46.78 -13.29
C ARG A 375 12.43 45.59 -12.65
N LEU A 376 12.97 45.78 -11.45
CA LEU A 376 13.62 44.72 -10.69
C LEU A 376 12.63 43.61 -10.32
N GLU A 377 11.40 43.98 -9.97
CA GLU A 377 10.32 43.06 -9.63
C GLU A 377 9.93 42.14 -10.78
N TYR A 378 9.65 42.72 -11.96
CA TYR A 378 9.35 41.95 -13.15
C TYR A 378 10.56 41.12 -13.62
N ALA A 379 11.78 41.63 -13.47
CA ALA A 379 13.00 40.88 -13.80
C ALA A 379 13.19 39.67 -12.88
N PHE A 380 12.96 39.82 -11.58
CA PHE A 380 13.05 38.73 -10.61
C PHE A 380 11.98 37.66 -10.85
N MET A 381 10.72 38.09 -11.04
CA MET A 381 9.62 37.20 -11.37
C MET A 381 9.91 36.41 -12.66
N ALA A 382 10.34 37.10 -13.72
CA ALA A 382 10.73 36.44 -14.97
C ALA A 382 11.89 35.44 -14.78
N PHE A 383 12.87 35.78 -13.96
CA PHE A 383 13.99 34.89 -13.62
C PHE A 383 13.49 33.60 -12.95
N VAL A 384 12.66 33.70 -11.90
CA VAL A 384 12.09 32.53 -11.21
C VAL A 384 11.26 31.69 -12.18
N HIS A 385 10.46 32.32 -13.04
CA HIS A 385 9.65 31.62 -14.03
C HIS A 385 10.50 30.80 -15.00
N VAL A 386 11.59 31.37 -15.51
CA VAL A 386 12.51 30.65 -16.39
C VAL A 386 13.15 29.46 -15.67
N VAL A 387 13.66 29.65 -14.45
CA VAL A 387 14.31 28.58 -13.67
C VAL A 387 13.33 27.44 -13.39
N VAL A 388 12.11 27.75 -12.94
CA VAL A 388 11.09 26.74 -12.64
C VAL A 388 10.62 26.03 -13.92
N ALA A 389 10.41 26.76 -15.02
CA ALA A 389 10.03 26.16 -16.30
C ALA A 389 11.12 25.21 -16.83
N THR A 390 12.40 25.59 -16.71
CA THR A 390 13.53 24.72 -17.03
C THR A 390 13.56 23.49 -16.13
N GLY A 391 13.42 23.66 -14.82
CA GLY A 391 13.36 22.54 -13.87
C GLY A 391 12.22 21.56 -14.20
N VAL A 392 11.04 22.07 -14.53
CA VAL A 392 9.87 21.27 -14.98
C VAL A 392 10.17 20.49 -16.25
N ALA A 393 10.73 21.16 -17.27
CA ALA A 393 11.05 20.52 -18.54
C ALA A 393 12.09 19.40 -18.34
N MET A 394 13.09 19.61 -17.48
CA MET A 394 14.11 18.61 -17.15
C MET A 394 13.53 17.44 -16.36
N VAL A 395 12.69 17.68 -15.35
CA VAL A 395 11.98 16.62 -14.62
C VAL A 395 11.07 15.83 -15.56
N GLY A 396 10.32 16.50 -16.42
CA GLY A 396 9.41 15.86 -17.38
C GLY A 396 10.14 14.99 -18.40
N THR A 397 11.23 15.51 -18.98
CA THR A 397 12.06 14.75 -19.93
C THR A 397 12.81 13.60 -19.28
N GLY A 398 13.39 13.81 -18.09
CA GLY A 398 14.07 12.78 -17.31
C GLY A 398 13.13 11.66 -16.85
N ALA A 399 11.99 12.01 -16.25
CA ALA A 399 10.97 11.04 -15.85
C ALA A 399 10.36 10.31 -17.05
N GLY A 400 10.16 11.00 -18.18
CA GLY A 400 9.72 10.41 -19.44
C GLY A 400 10.72 9.40 -19.99
N GLY A 401 12.01 9.76 -20.01
CA GLY A 401 13.09 8.88 -20.45
C GLY A 401 13.19 7.62 -19.59
N LEU A 402 13.20 7.79 -18.25
CA LEU A 402 13.22 6.69 -17.27
C LEU A 402 11.97 5.81 -17.27
N ALA A 403 10.89 6.24 -17.90
CA ALA A 403 9.70 5.42 -18.06
C ALA A 403 9.59 4.76 -19.45
N GLY A 404 10.46 5.13 -20.40
CA GLY A 404 10.55 4.54 -21.73
C GLY A 404 11.22 3.16 -21.72
N LYS A 405 11.33 2.50 -22.88
CA LYS A 405 12.03 1.20 -23.00
C LYS A 405 13.56 1.34 -23.12
N ASN A 406 14.05 2.53 -23.48
CA ASN A 406 15.45 2.80 -23.81
C ASN A 406 16.01 3.93 -22.93
N HIS A 407 16.29 3.64 -21.66
CA HIS A 407 16.81 4.63 -20.71
C HIS A 407 18.23 5.04 -21.06
N LYS A 408 18.50 6.35 -21.03
CA LYS A 408 19.84 6.93 -21.16
C LYS A 408 20.33 7.38 -19.79
N ALA A 409 21.64 7.38 -19.57
CA ALA A 409 22.23 7.93 -18.34
C ALA A 409 21.84 9.41 -18.12
N SER A 410 21.64 10.16 -19.20
CA SER A 410 21.14 11.55 -19.17
C SER A 410 19.75 11.70 -18.57
N ASP A 411 18.92 10.65 -18.56
CA ASP A 411 17.54 10.75 -18.09
C ASP A 411 17.48 10.90 -16.56
N GLN A 412 18.32 10.14 -15.85
CA GLN A 412 18.52 10.30 -14.41
C GLN A 412 19.15 11.65 -14.08
N THR A 413 20.18 12.06 -14.83
CA THR A 413 20.83 13.37 -14.63
C THR A 413 19.84 14.51 -14.84
N ASN A 414 19.01 14.47 -15.89
CA ASN A 414 17.99 15.49 -16.14
C ASN A 414 16.96 15.53 -15.01
N LEU A 415 16.55 14.37 -14.48
CA LEU A 415 15.64 14.30 -13.34
C LEU A 415 16.26 14.93 -12.08
N ASP A 416 17.49 14.54 -11.72
CA ASP A 416 18.16 15.01 -10.51
C ASP A 416 18.45 16.52 -10.57
N VAL A 417 18.96 17.01 -11.72
CA VAL A 417 19.20 18.44 -11.93
C VAL A 417 17.89 19.21 -11.93
N GLY A 418 16.84 18.68 -12.58
CA GLY A 418 15.52 19.30 -12.59
C GLY A 418 14.93 19.43 -11.18
N MET A 419 15.04 18.38 -10.36
CA MET A 419 14.60 18.40 -8.96
C MET A 419 15.39 19.41 -8.12
N ALA A 420 16.72 19.46 -8.27
CA ALA A 420 17.58 20.41 -7.58
C ALA A 420 17.23 21.87 -7.94
N LEU A 421 16.93 22.16 -9.21
CA LEU A 421 16.48 23.49 -9.66
C LEU A 421 15.15 23.90 -9.02
N LEU A 422 14.19 22.98 -8.91
CA LEU A 422 12.90 23.24 -8.27
C LEU A 422 13.04 23.48 -6.76
N GLU A 423 13.90 22.72 -6.08
CA GLU A 423 14.19 22.89 -4.65
C GLU A 423 14.89 24.23 -4.38
N ALA A 424 15.88 24.59 -5.20
CA ALA A 424 16.54 25.89 -5.14
C ALA A 424 15.55 27.04 -5.37
N SER A 425 14.61 26.89 -6.31
CA SER A 425 13.56 27.89 -6.57
C SER A 425 12.66 28.10 -5.36
N TRP A 426 12.28 27.02 -4.66
CA TRP A 426 11.55 27.09 -3.39
C TRP A 426 12.31 27.88 -2.33
N ALA A 427 13.60 27.58 -2.16
CA ALA A 427 14.45 28.29 -1.19
C ALA A 427 14.56 29.78 -1.52
N ILE A 428 14.79 30.12 -2.80
CA ILE A 428 14.86 31.51 -3.27
C ILE A 428 13.55 32.25 -2.98
N LEU A 429 12.40 31.67 -3.33
CA LEU A 429 11.09 32.29 -3.06
C LEU A 429 10.82 32.44 -1.57
N THR A 430 11.23 31.48 -0.75
CA THR A 430 11.07 31.54 0.71
C THR A 430 11.92 32.66 1.31
N ILE A 431 13.20 32.74 0.93
CA ILE A 431 14.11 33.82 1.36
C ILE A 431 13.56 35.17 0.92
N TRP A 432 13.08 35.26 -0.33
CA TRP A 432 12.51 36.47 -0.89
C TRP A 432 11.22 36.90 -0.17
N ALA A 433 10.36 35.96 0.20
CA ALA A 433 9.18 36.21 1.02
C ALA A 433 9.56 36.68 2.44
N LEU A 434 10.49 36.01 3.11
CA LEU A 434 10.96 36.40 4.44
C LEU A 434 11.62 37.78 4.45
N TRP A 435 12.48 38.07 3.46
CA TRP A 435 13.08 39.38 3.29
C TRP A 435 12.03 40.45 3.05
N THR A 436 11.00 40.11 2.26
CA THR A 436 9.85 40.99 2.07
C THR A 436 9.15 41.30 3.40
N LEU A 437 8.94 40.32 4.27
CA LEU A 437 8.32 40.51 5.60
C LEU A 437 9.19 41.33 6.56
N LYS A 438 10.52 41.30 6.44
CA LYS A 438 11.46 41.98 7.36
C LYS A 438 11.27 43.50 7.44
N ASP A 439 10.91 44.15 6.34
CA ASP A 439 10.69 45.61 6.31
C ASP A 439 9.38 46.08 6.98
N CYS A 440 8.57 45.17 7.55
CA CYS A 440 7.34 45.52 8.26
C CYS A 440 7.55 45.85 9.75
N SER A 441 8.75 45.69 10.30
CA SER A 441 8.99 45.84 11.74
C SER A 441 9.07 47.30 12.24
N GLU A 442 8.97 48.32 11.36
CA GLU A 442 9.34 49.70 11.76
C GLU A 442 8.32 50.80 11.43
N LYS A 443 7.06 50.46 11.15
CA LYS A 443 5.97 51.46 11.21
C LYS A 443 4.78 50.92 11.96
N THR A 444 4.87 51.04 13.29
CA THR A 444 3.69 51.21 14.14
C THR A 444 2.81 52.27 13.50
N ILE A 445 1.59 51.90 13.11
CA ILE A 445 0.58 52.85 12.66
C ILE A 445 0.31 53.78 13.85
N SER A 446 0.93 54.96 13.87
CA SER A 446 0.64 56.03 14.82
C SER A 446 -0.75 56.56 14.48
N GLY A 447 -1.79 55.96 15.07
CA GLY A 447 -3.17 56.36 14.79
C GLY A 447 -4.27 55.48 15.39
N VAL A 448 -3.98 54.37 16.06
CA VAL A 448 -5.01 53.61 16.79
C VAL A 448 -4.82 53.86 18.27
N LYS A 449 -5.54 54.86 18.79
CA LYS A 449 -5.73 55.03 20.24
C LYS A 449 -6.46 53.78 20.75
N GLU A 450 -5.91 53.22 21.84
CA GLU A 450 -6.50 52.13 22.60
C GLU A 450 -7.94 52.43 23.01
N GLY A 451 -8.78 51.39 22.98
CA GLY A 451 -9.99 51.31 23.78
C GLY A 451 -11.24 51.96 23.19
N LYS A 452 -11.86 51.32 22.21
CA LYS A 452 -13.32 51.17 22.14
C LYS A 452 -13.69 50.01 21.22
N MET A 453 -14.36 49.00 21.78
CA MET A 453 -15.13 48.02 21.00
C MET A 453 -16.10 48.80 20.10
N VAL A 454 -15.92 48.70 18.79
CA VAL A 454 -16.91 49.18 17.82
C VAL A 454 -17.76 47.99 17.44
N ASP A 455 -19.00 48.07 17.90
CA ASP A 455 -20.13 47.21 17.57
C ASP A 455 -20.34 47.22 16.05
N LEU A 456 -20.36 46.04 15.43
CA LEU A 456 -20.65 45.86 14.01
C LEU A 456 -22.17 45.84 13.80
N THR A 457 -22.81 46.98 14.07
CA THR A 457 -24.16 47.25 13.56
C THR A 457 -24.06 47.94 12.20
N LEU A 458 -24.51 47.22 11.18
CA LEU A 458 -24.76 47.69 9.82
C LEU A 458 -25.57 48.99 9.83
N THR A 459 -24.95 50.11 9.47
CA THR A 459 -25.67 51.30 8.99
C THR A 459 -25.42 51.47 7.50
N ARG A 460 -26.40 51.00 6.75
CA ARG A 460 -26.70 51.38 5.37
C ARG A 460 -27.20 52.82 5.41
N GLU A 461 -26.39 53.77 4.96
CA GLU A 461 -26.78 55.06 4.35
C GLU A 461 -25.52 55.91 4.17
N ASP A 462 -25.03 56.01 2.93
CA ASP A 462 -24.45 57.22 2.33
C ASP A 462 -23.80 56.87 0.99
N SER A 463 -24.65 56.62 -0.01
CA SER A 463 -24.27 56.73 -1.42
C SER A 463 -25.51 57.03 -2.26
N ALA A 464 -26.07 58.22 -2.04
CA ALA A 464 -27.05 58.82 -2.94
C ALA A 464 -26.92 60.35 -2.90
N SER A 465 -25.94 60.90 -3.61
CA SER A 465 -26.03 62.23 -4.27
C SER A 465 -24.72 62.60 -4.97
N GLN A 466 -24.44 61.96 -6.10
CA GLN A 466 -23.72 62.58 -7.23
C GLN A 466 -23.84 61.70 -8.49
N CYS A 467 -25.04 61.71 -9.09
CA CYS A 467 -25.18 61.55 -10.53
C CYS A 467 -26.54 62.14 -10.93
N ALA A 468 -26.57 63.44 -11.15
CA ALA A 468 -27.71 64.13 -11.73
C ALA A 468 -27.48 64.27 -13.23
N ILE A 469 -28.20 63.47 -14.04
CA ILE A 469 -28.63 63.86 -15.39
C ILE A 469 -30.07 63.35 -15.57
N GLY A 470 -31.03 64.29 -15.58
CA GLY A 470 -32.19 64.30 -16.49
C GLY A 470 -33.41 63.38 -16.23
N SER A 471 -34.35 63.88 -15.42
CA SER A 471 -35.77 64.12 -15.78
C SER A 471 -36.60 63.04 -16.53
N ALA A 472 -37.60 62.45 -15.87
CA ALA A 472 -39.05 62.77 -16.03
C ALA A 472 -40.00 61.59 -15.71
N ASN A 473 -40.99 61.88 -14.85
CA ASN A 473 -42.37 61.33 -14.80
C ASN A 473 -42.56 59.82 -14.51
N ALA A 474 -43.56 59.34 -13.77
CA ALA A 474 -44.57 59.90 -12.87
C ALA A 474 -45.32 58.71 -12.22
N LEU A 475 -45.79 58.91 -10.98
CA LEU A 475 -47.06 58.42 -10.42
C LEU A 475 -47.30 56.91 -10.13
N ASN A 476 -47.31 56.64 -8.82
CA ASN A 476 -48.40 56.12 -7.98
C ASN A 476 -48.90 54.66 -8.01
N ALA A 477 -49.09 54.19 -6.76
CA ALA A 477 -50.06 53.21 -6.25
C ALA A 477 -49.79 51.74 -6.62
N SER A 478 -50.10 50.72 -5.83
CA SER A 478 -50.47 50.50 -4.43
C SER A 478 -50.57 48.97 -4.27
N SER A 479 -50.67 48.49 -3.03
CA SER A 479 -51.28 47.20 -2.61
C SER A 479 -50.61 45.86 -2.97
N SER A 480 -50.08 45.23 -1.90
CA SER A 480 -50.40 43.87 -1.39
C SER A 480 -50.85 42.76 -2.35
N THR A 481 -50.15 41.62 -2.30
CA THR A 481 -50.66 40.22 -2.25
C THR A 481 -49.42 39.31 -2.15
N ALA A 482 -49.17 38.63 -1.03
CA ALA A 482 -49.74 37.36 -0.55
C ALA A 482 -49.20 36.10 -1.27
N CYS A 483 -48.63 35.18 -0.46
CA CYS A 483 -48.38 33.75 -0.69
C CYS A 483 -47.42 33.38 -1.84
N SER A 484 -46.55 32.38 -1.76
CA SER A 484 -46.42 31.22 -0.88
C SER A 484 -44.95 30.79 -0.86
#